data_AF-A0A1Q6RMX1-F1
#
_entry.id   AF-A0A1Q6RMX1-F1
#
_cell.length_a   1.000
_cell.length_b   1.000
_cell.length_c   1.000
_cell.angle_alpha   90.00
_cell.angle_beta   90.00
_cell.angle_gamma   90.00
#
_symmetry.space_group_name_H-M   'P 1'
#
loop_
_entity.id
_entity.type
_entity.pdbx_description
1 polymer ?
#
loop_
_entity_poly.entity_id
_entity_poly.type
_entity_poly.pdbx_seq_one_letter_code
_entity_poly.pdbx_strand_id
1 'polypeptide(L)'
;MKDLKCGKKSCKHNKGYCCCAKQVQVDKDADCLTFCPDDGMSEFAQDGGKANYSVDTAVSCNADCIFRKDGKCIANGITVTSDDSGASCMTFVKK
;
A
#
# COMPACT_ATOMS: atom_id res chain seq x y z
N MET A 1 -1.96 -13.53 5.53
CA MET A 1 -2.34 -12.74 4.33
C MET A 1 -2.89 -11.40 4.81
N LYS A 2 -2.41 -10.28 4.24
CA LYS A 2 -2.84 -8.94 4.65
C LYS A 2 -3.72 -8.32 3.57
N ASP A 3 -4.85 -7.76 3.97
CA ASP A 3 -5.74 -6.99 3.09
C ASP A 3 -5.10 -5.62 2.81
N LEU A 4 -4.43 -5.48 1.68
CA LEU A 4 -3.71 -4.25 1.33
C LEU A 4 -4.47 -3.48 0.25
N LYS A 5 -5.11 -2.38 0.65
CA LYS A 5 -5.88 -1.50 -0.23
C LYS A 5 -5.06 -0.28 -0.62
N CYS A 6 -4.95 -0.02 -1.91
CA CYS A 6 -4.30 1.17 -2.46
C CYS A 6 -5.34 2.09 -3.12
N GLY A 7 -5.53 3.28 -2.57
CA GLY A 7 -6.42 4.31 -3.12
C GLY A 7 -5.82 5.05 -4.33
N LYS A 8 -4.51 4.94 -4.58
CA LYS A 8 -3.83 5.67 -5.64
C LYS A 8 -3.92 4.94 -6.97
N LYS A 9 -4.85 5.37 -7.83
CA LYS A 9 -5.03 4.79 -9.18
C LYS A 9 -3.80 4.98 -10.06
N SER A 10 -3.02 6.04 -9.85
CA SER A 10 -1.78 6.28 -10.57
C SER A 10 -0.58 5.49 -10.02
N CYS A 11 -0.76 4.55 -9.09
CA CYS A 11 0.35 3.71 -8.63
C CYS A 11 0.53 2.49 -9.54
N LYS A 12 1.75 2.25 -10.05
CA LYS A 12 2.05 1.08 -10.90
C LYS A 12 1.74 -0.27 -10.24
N HIS A 13 1.77 -0.31 -8.90
CA HIS A 13 1.49 -1.50 -8.10
C HIS A 13 0.00 -1.68 -7.79
N ASN A 14 -0.84 -0.69 -8.10
CA ASN A 14 -2.28 -0.77 -7.89
C ASN A 14 -2.95 -1.50 -9.04
N LYS A 15 -3.47 -2.69 -8.77
CA LYS A 15 -4.30 -3.45 -9.71
C LYS A 15 -5.69 -3.60 -9.10
N GLY A 16 -6.63 -2.77 -9.56
CA GLY A 16 -8.02 -2.83 -9.10
C GLY A 16 -8.19 -2.57 -7.60
N TYR A 17 -7.50 -1.56 -7.05
CA TYR A 17 -7.45 -1.21 -5.62
C TYR A 17 -6.67 -2.18 -4.72
N CYS A 18 -6.11 -3.25 -5.27
CA CYS A 18 -5.21 -4.16 -4.57
C CYS A 18 -3.76 -3.84 -4.91
N CYS A 19 -2.94 -3.60 -3.88
CA CYS A 19 -1.51 -3.40 -4.09
C CYS A 19 -0.82 -4.75 -4.29
N CYS A 20 -0.17 -4.92 -5.44
CA CYS A 20 0.53 -6.16 -5.83
C CYS A 20 2.04 -6.12 -5.54
N ALA A 21 2.50 -5.14 -4.75
CA ALA A 21 3.91 -5.06 -4.39
C ALA A 21 4.29 -6.24 -3.48
N LYS A 22 5.45 -6.86 -3.72
CA LYS A 22 5.99 -7.92 -2.86
C LYS A 22 6.35 -7.41 -1.46
N GLN A 23 6.75 -6.15 -1.38
CA GLN A 23 7.08 -5.48 -0.14
C GLN A 23 6.54 -4.06 -0.17
N VAL A 24 5.89 -3.62 0.91
CA VAL A 24 5.50 -2.23 1.15
C VAL A 24 6.36 -1.64 2.25
N GLN A 25 6.92 -0.47 2.01
CA GLN A 25 7.66 0.31 2.98
C GLN A 25 6.84 1.53 3.39
N VAL A 26 6.60 1.66 4.69
CA VAL A 26 5.94 2.79 5.32
C VAL A 26 6.97 3.54 6.17
N ASP A 27 7.18 4.82 5.87
CA ASP A 27 8.13 5.68 6.57
C ASP A 27 7.65 6.07 7.98
N LYS A 28 8.50 6.77 8.75
CA LYS A 28 8.15 7.27 10.10
C LYS A 28 6.94 8.21 10.07
N ASP A 29 6.75 8.95 8.97
CA ASP A 29 5.63 9.88 8.75
C ASP A 29 4.37 9.17 8.22
N ALA A 30 4.35 7.83 8.22
CA ALA A 30 3.28 6.99 7.67
C ALA A 30 3.14 7.05 6.13
N ASP A 31 4.13 7.60 5.43
CA ASP A 31 4.16 7.66 3.98
C ASP A 31 4.59 6.33 3.34
N CYS A 32 3.88 5.92 2.31
CA CYS A 32 4.17 4.73 1.54
C CYS A 32 5.30 5.01 0.54
N LEU A 33 6.53 4.65 0.89
CA LEU A 33 7.72 4.80 0.02
C LEU A 33 7.68 3.86 -1.19
N THR A 34 6.86 2.82 -1.14
CA THR A 34 6.62 1.90 -2.27
C THR A 34 5.68 2.51 -3.31
N PHE A 35 5.02 3.63 -3.01
CA PHE A 35 4.25 4.34 -4.01
C PHE A 35 5.17 4.74 -5.16
N CYS A 36 4.77 4.35 -6.37
CA CYS A 36 5.50 4.70 -7.58
C CYS A 36 4.47 5.16 -8.61
N PRO A 37 4.46 6.45 -8.97
CA PRO A 37 3.55 6.97 -9.98
C PRO A 37 3.82 6.29 -11.32
N ASP A 38 2.77 5.85 -11.99
CA ASP A 38 2.78 5.43 -13.38
C ASP A 38 2.66 6.71 -14.22
N ASP A 39 3.78 7.19 -14.74
CA ASP A 39 3.85 8.35 -15.65
C ASP A 39 3.30 8.01 -17.06
N GLY A 40 3.08 6.72 -17.31
CA GLY A 40 2.42 6.24 -18.50
C GLY A 40 0.91 6.28 -18.32
N MET A 41 0.20 6.85 -19.30
CA MET A 41 -1.21 6.56 -19.55
C MET A 41 -1.35 5.09 -19.96
N SER A 42 -1.05 4.17 -19.05
CA SER A 42 -1.25 2.74 -19.27
C SER A 42 -2.72 2.49 -18.95
N GLU A 43 -3.56 2.57 -19.98
CA GLU A 43 -4.96 2.19 -19.92
C GLU A 43 -5.10 0.95 -19.04
N PHE A 44 -5.91 1.06 -17.99
CA PHE A 44 -6.24 -0.08 -17.15
C PHE A 44 -6.91 -1.12 -18.04
N ALA A 45 -6.12 -2.01 -18.63
CA ALA A 45 -6.58 -3.28 -19.16
C ALA A 45 -7.16 -4.02 -17.95
N GLN A 46 -8.46 -3.82 -17.76
CA GLN A 46 -9.29 -4.60 -16.86
C GLN A 46 -9.30 -6.01 -17.43
N ASP A 47 -8.25 -6.77 -17.17
CA ASP A 47 -8.31 -8.21 -17.25
C ASP A 47 -9.33 -8.62 -16.20
N GLY A 48 -10.54 -8.98 -16.66
CA GLY A 48 -11.71 -9.34 -15.86
C GLY A 48 -11.54 -10.63 -15.06
N GLY A 49 -10.30 -11.02 -14.73
CA GLY A 49 -10.02 -11.98 -13.70
C GLY A 49 -10.19 -11.32 -12.34
N LYS A 50 -10.93 -11.95 -11.43
CA LYS A 50 -10.89 -11.58 -10.01
C LYS A 50 -9.43 -11.62 -9.58
N ALA A 51 -8.86 -10.43 -9.46
CA ALA A 51 -7.56 -10.09 -8.96
C ALA A 51 -7.35 -10.65 -7.54
N ASN A 52 -7.19 -11.96 -7.41
CA ASN A 52 -6.82 -12.62 -6.17
C ASN A 52 -5.32 -12.44 -5.99
N TYR A 53 -4.88 -11.19 -5.84
CA TYR A 53 -3.48 -10.83 -5.61
C TYR A 53 -3.11 -11.09 -4.15
N SER A 54 -3.37 -12.32 -3.71
CA SER A 54 -2.92 -12.92 -2.46
C SER A 54 -1.40 -13.10 -2.50
N VAL A 55 -0.67 -11.99 -2.59
CA VAL A 55 0.77 -11.97 -2.38
C VAL A 55 1.03 -11.86 -0.88
N ASP A 56 1.97 -12.64 -0.36
CA ASP A 56 2.47 -12.46 1.00
C ASP A 56 3.27 -11.15 1.04
N THR A 57 2.57 -10.02 1.04
CA THR A 57 3.19 -8.70 1.01
C THR A 57 3.76 -8.40 2.37
N ALA A 58 5.08 -8.42 2.46
CA ALA A 58 5.79 -7.97 3.64
C ALA A 58 5.60 -6.45 3.77
N VAL A 59 5.17 -5.98 4.93
CA VAL A 59 5.04 -4.54 5.19
C VAL A 59 6.06 -4.13 6.24
N SER A 60 7.13 -3.50 5.78
CA SER A 60 8.12 -2.84 6.62
C SER A 60 7.55 -1.49 7.04
N CYS A 61 7.49 -1.22 8.34
CA CYS A 61 6.86 -0.03 8.87
C CYS A 61 7.76 0.60 9.92
N ASN A 62 8.17 1.84 9.67
CA ASN A 62 8.94 2.65 10.59
C ASN A 62 8.09 3.70 11.31
N ALA A 63 6.82 3.88 10.90
CA ALA A 63 5.85 4.74 11.57
C ALA A 63 5.70 4.40 13.05
N ASP A 64 5.59 5.41 13.90
CA ASP A 64 5.33 5.23 15.33
C ASP A 64 3.84 4.95 15.58
N CYS A 65 3.39 3.78 15.12
CA CYS A 65 2.01 3.35 15.18
C CYS A 65 1.82 2.08 16.00
N ILE A 66 0.60 1.86 16.51
CA ILE A 66 0.25 0.70 17.35
C ILE A 66 0.49 -0.64 16.65
N PHE A 67 0.41 -0.62 15.32
CA PHE A 67 0.63 -1.80 14.48
C PHE A 67 2.11 -2.03 14.14
N ARG A 68 3.03 -1.13 14.53
CA ARG A 68 4.48 -1.37 14.37
C ARG A 68 4.96 -2.32 15.47
N LYS A 69 5.51 -3.46 15.06
CA LYS A 69 6.22 -4.42 15.92
C LYS A 69 7.50 -4.87 15.21
N ASP A 70 8.66 -4.66 15.85
CA ASP A 70 9.98 -5.04 15.32
C ASP A 70 10.25 -4.53 13.87
N GLY A 71 9.90 -3.27 13.59
CA GLY A 71 10.07 -2.66 12.25
C GLY A 71 9.14 -3.21 11.16
N LYS A 72 8.15 -4.03 11.54
CA LYS A 72 7.15 -4.62 10.65
C LYS A 72 5.75 -4.17 11.06
N CYS A 73 4.88 -3.99 10.08
CA CYS A 73 3.47 -3.80 10.35
C CYS A 73 2.82 -5.15 10.66
N ILE A 74 2.09 -5.28 11.76
CA ILE A 74 1.31 -6.47 12.13
C ILE A 74 -0.18 -6.33 11.81
N ALA A 75 -0.60 -5.22 11.18
CA ALA A 75 -1.98 -5.04 10.77
C ALA A 75 -2.39 -6.11 9.74
N ASN A 76 -3.59 -6.66 9.93
CA ASN A 76 -4.21 -7.60 8.99
C ASN A 76 -4.79 -6.90 7.77
N GLY A 77 -5.16 -5.62 7.90
CA GLY A 77 -5.63 -4.80 6.79
C GLY A 77 -4.93 -3.45 6.82
N ILE A 78 -4.38 -3.02 5.69
CA ILE A 78 -3.65 -1.76 5.54
C ILE A 78 -4.28 -1.01 4.37
N THR A 79 -4.70 0.23 4.63
CA THR A 79 -5.22 1.12 3.59
C THR A 79 -4.23 2.25 3.40
N VAL A 80 -3.72 2.39 2.18
CA VAL A 80 -2.92 3.53 1.76
C VAL A 80 -3.80 4.43 0.90
N THR A 81 -3.99 5.66 1.34
CA THR A 81 -4.68 6.71 0.55
C THR A 81 -3.65 7.69 0.03
N SER A 82 -4.10 8.73 -0.65
CA SER A 82 -3.26 9.81 -1.11
C SER A 82 -3.96 11.15 -1.04
N ASP A 83 -3.23 12.14 -0.60
CA ASP A 83 -3.44 13.57 -0.82
C ASP A 83 -2.55 14.06 -1.99
N ASP A 84 -2.65 15.34 -2.34
CA ASP A 84 -1.88 15.98 -3.42
C ASP A 84 -0.36 15.84 -3.25
N SER A 85 0.13 15.58 -2.03
CA SER A 85 1.57 15.55 -1.73
C SER A 85 2.18 14.14 -1.72
N GLY A 86 1.37 13.07 -1.66
CA GLY A 86 1.93 11.73 -1.49
C GLY A 86 0.93 10.60 -1.36
N ALA A 87 1.42 9.46 -0.89
CA ALA A 87 0.60 8.31 -0.53
C ALA A 87 0.87 7.97 0.95
N SER A 88 -0.16 8.01 1.78
CA SER A 88 -0.03 7.90 3.24
C SER A 88 -0.93 6.80 3.79
N CYS A 89 -0.49 6.16 4.86
CA CYS A 89 -1.16 5.02 5.47
C CYS A 89 -2.33 5.50 6.36
N MET A 90 -3.58 5.27 5.91
CA MET A 90 -4.80 5.56 6.69
C MET A 90 -4.96 4.64 7.90
N THR A 91 -4.33 3.47 7.88
CA THR A 91 -4.31 2.55 9.02
C THR A 91 -3.34 3.01 10.11
N PHE A 92 -2.62 4.12 9.90
CA PHE A 92 -1.78 4.70 10.93
C PHE A 92 -2.63 5.12 12.14
N VAL A 93 -2.29 4.56 13.29
CA VAL A 93 -2.83 4.98 14.59
C VAL A 93 -1.62 5.18 15.50
N LYS A 94 -1.41 6.42 15.94
CA LYS A 94 -0.28 6.80 16.78
C LYS A 94 -0.27 5.99 18.08
N LYS A 95 0.93 5.57 18.50
CA LYS A 95 1.15 4.92 19.80
C LYS A 95 0.97 5.87 20.97
#